data_AF-V4NML0-F1
#
_entry.id   AF-V4NML0-F1
#
_cell.length_a   1.000
_cell.length_b   1.000
_cell.length_c   1.000
_cell.angle_alpha   90.00
_cell.angle_beta   90.00
_cell.angle_gamma   90.00
#
_symmetry.space_group_name_H-M   'P 1'
#
loop_
_entity.id
_entity.type
_entity.pdbx_description
1 polymer ?
#
loop_
_entity_poly.entity_id
_entity_poly.type
_entity_poly.pdbx_seq_one_letter_code
_entity_poly.pdbx_strand_id
1 'polypeptide(L)'
;MIKHVIFAGVAGMCALGAGSAFADCDSTQEAVVGQAIADAARDYVPQSGERSLDLILCEGGGSRFEARFRYSVESDGRETWIEGKARGRYDRVEVFTVSRASPDLQTQDHARADN
;
A
#
# COMPACT_ATOMS: atom_id res chain seq x y z
N MET A 1 12.13 -25.88 -32.09
CA MET A 1 11.22 -24.73 -31.90
C MET A 1 10.47 -24.95 -30.60
N ILE A 2 10.79 -24.16 -29.56
CA ILE A 2 10.21 -24.29 -28.23
C ILE A 2 9.15 -23.19 -28.08
N LYS A 3 7.90 -23.56 -27.79
CA LYS A 3 6.89 -22.64 -27.28
C LYS A 3 5.73 -23.42 -26.63
N HIS A 4 5.88 -23.71 -25.34
CA HIS A 4 4.76 -23.95 -24.46
C HIS A 4 4.81 -22.89 -23.37
N VAL A 5 3.95 -21.89 -23.52
CA VAL A 5 3.71 -20.86 -22.52
C VAL A 5 2.56 -21.38 -21.67
N ILE A 6 2.89 -21.84 -20.47
CA ILE A 6 1.93 -22.08 -19.39
C ILE A 6 2.35 -21.08 -18.31
N PHE A 7 1.44 -20.22 -17.85
CA PHE A 7 1.07 -20.16 -16.44
C PHE A 7 -0.19 -19.30 -16.30
N ALA A 8 -1.24 -19.99 -15.86
CA ALA A 8 -2.55 -19.45 -15.61
C ALA A 8 -2.54 -18.57 -14.35
N GLY A 9 -3.55 -17.69 -14.30
CA GLY A 9 -3.75 -16.62 -13.33
C GLY A 9 -3.42 -16.94 -11.87
N VAL A 10 -2.70 -16.00 -11.27
CA VAL A 10 -2.49 -15.90 -9.82
C VAL A 10 -3.85 -15.64 -9.16
N ALA A 11 -4.42 -16.68 -8.55
CA ALA A 11 -5.41 -16.53 -7.50
C ALA A 11 -4.65 -16.22 -6.21
N GLY A 12 -4.38 -14.94 -5.96
CA GLY A 12 -3.79 -14.46 -4.71
C GLY A 12 -4.78 -14.65 -3.57
N MET A 13 -4.59 -15.72 -2.80
CA MET A 13 -5.27 -15.94 -1.53
C MET A 13 -4.83 -14.85 -0.55
N CYS A 14 -5.81 -14.18 0.06
CA CYS A 14 -5.64 -13.19 1.10
C CYS A 14 -4.67 -13.69 2.18
N ALA A 15 -3.49 -13.08 2.27
CA ALA A 15 -2.58 -13.25 3.38
C ALA A 15 -3.19 -12.57 4.62
N LEU A 16 -3.83 -13.38 5.46
CA LEU A 16 -4.22 -13.01 6.82
C LEU A 16 -2.94 -12.98 7.67
N GLY A 17 -2.42 -11.80 7.96
CA GLY A 17 -1.31 -11.68 8.88
C GLY A 17 -0.85 -10.25 9.13
N ALA A 18 -1.45 -9.58 10.12
CA ALA A 18 -0.72 -8.79 11.13
C ALA A 18 -1.69 -8.15 12.14
N GLY A 19 -1.50 -8.49 13.42
CA GLY A 19 -1.54 -7.57 14.57
C GLY A 19 -2.79 -6.71 14.81
N SER A 20 -3.58 -7.13 15.80
CA SER A 20 -4.62 -6.36 16.48
C SER A 20 -4.17 -4.94 16.90
N ALA A 21 -4.64 -3.91 16.18
CA ALA A 21 -4.64 -2.50 16.64
C ALA A 21 -5.78 -1.67 15.99
N PHE A 22 -6.92 -2.31 15.71
CA PHE A 22 -8.10 -1.73 15.06
C PHE A 22 -9.02 -1.09 16.10
N ALA A 23 -8.77 0.14 16.53
CA ALA A 23 -9.56 0.73 17.62
C ALA A 23 -10.79 1.55 17.18
N ASP A 24 -10.92 2.01 15.93
CA ASP A 24 -12.07 2.85 15.57
C ASP A 24 -12.63 2.71 14.13
N CYS A 25 -11.95 2.04 13.20
CA CYS A 25 -12.53 1.73 11.88
C CYS A 25 -13.28 0.39 11.92
N ASP A 26 -14.55 0.37 11.51
CA ASP A 26 -15.24 -0.91 11.24
C ASP A 26 -14.68 -1.57 9.97
N SER A 27 -14.90 -2.87 9.79
CA SER A 27 -14.30 -3.64 8.68
C SER A 27 -14.72 -3.16 7.29
N THR A 28 -15.89 -2.53 7.14
CA THR A 28 -16.33 -1.95 5.87
C THR A 28 -15.57 -0.65 5.60
N GLN A 29 -15.45 0.20 6.62
CA GLN A 29 -14.66 1.43 6.53
C GLN A 29 -13.19 1.13 6.28
N GLU A 30 -12.62 0.12 6.92
CA GLU A 30 -11.23 -0.30 6.74
C GLU A 30 -10.96 -0.70 5.28
N ALA A 31 -11.86 -1.45 4.64
CA ALA A 31 -11.71 -1.81 3.23
C ALA A 31 -11.75 -0.58 2.30
N VAL A 32 -12.64 0.38 2.58
CA VAL A 32 -12.77 1.62 1.79
C VAL A 32 -11.55 2.52 1.97
N VAL A 33 -11.12 2.72 3.22
CA VAL A 33 -9.92 3.51 3.56
C VAL A 33 -8.68 2.85 3.00
N GLY A 34 -8.56 1.53 3.13
CA GLY A 34 -7.46 0.75 2.58
C GLY A 34 -7.37 0.91 1.06
N GLN A 35 -8.49 0.81 0.34
CA GLN A 35 -8.51 1.04 -1.10
C GLN A 35 -8.07 2.46 -1.46
N ALA A 36 -8.59 3.48 -0.76
CA ALA A 36 -8.24 4.88 -1.02
C ALA A 36 -6.74 5.16 -0.77
N ILE A 37 -6.16 4.58 0.28
CA ILE A 37 -4.74 4.68 0.60
C ILE A 37 -3.90 3.93 -0.43
N ALA A 38 -4.31 2.70 -0.80
CA ALA A 38 -3.64 1.92 -1.82
C ALA A 38 -3.58 2.70 -3.13
N ASP A 39 -4.68 3.32 -3.56
CA ASP A 39 -4.75 4.13 -4.79
C ASP A 39 -3.84 5.36 -4.72
N ALA A 40 -3.79 6.06 -3.58
CA ALA A 40 -2.87 7.18 -3.38
C ALA A 40 -1.39 6.74 -3.37
N ALA A 41 -1.10 5.53 -2.86
CA ALA A 41 0.25 4.99 -2.80
C ALA A 41 0.80 4.55 -4.16
N ARG A 42 -0.05 4.37 -5.18
CA ARG A 42 0.37 3.83 -6.50
C ARG A 42 1.37 4.70 -7.24
N ASP A 43 1.36 6.01 -6.97
CA ASP A 43 2.27 6.97 -7.60
C ASP A 43 3.69 6.92 -7.03
N TYR A 44 3.88 6.23 -5.90
CA TYR A 44 5.13 6.24 -5.13
C TYR A 44 5.93 4.94 -5.25
N VAL A 45 5.31 3.86 -5.70
CA VAL A 45 5.97 2.55 -5.84
C VAL A 45 5.66 1.92 -7.20
N PRO A 46 6.55 1.04 -7.72
CA PRO A 46 6.29 0.30 -8.95
C PRO A 46 4.97 -0.47 -8.87
N GLN A 47 4.24 -0.55 -9.98
CA GLN A 47 2.91 -1.19 -10.03
C GLN A 47 2.96 -2.62 -10.58
N SER A 48 4.14 -3.07 -11.01
CA SER A 48 4.43 -4.44 -11.41
C SER A 48 4.85 -5.25 -10.18
N GLY A 49 4.07 -6.28 -9.83
CA GLY A 49 4.35 -7.15 -8.68
C GLY A 49 3.11 -7.47 -7.86
N GLU A 50 3.31 -8.32 -6.85
CA GLU A 50 2.31 -8.58 -5.82
C GLU A 50 2.23 -7.37 -4.88
N ARG A 51 1.02 -6.91 -4.56
CA ARG A 51 0.78 -5.68 -3.80
C ARG A 51 0.16 -6.01 -2.46
N SER A 52 0.69 -5.41 -1.42
CA SER A 52 0.21 -5.59 -0.05
C SER A 52 0.07 -4.24 0.64
N LEU A 53 -1.04 -4.05 1.34
CA LEU A 53 -1.28 -2.89 2.19
C LEU A 53 -1.48 -3.38 3.62
N ASP A 54 -0.65 -2.87 4.52
CA ASP A 54 -0.78 -3.08 5.95
C ASP A 54 -1.25 -1.77 6.60
N LEU A 55 -2.40 -1.81 7.29
CA LEU A 55 -2.95 -0.71 8.05
C LEU A 55 -2.55 -0.87 9.52
N ILE A 56 -1.44 -0.24 9.88
CA ILE A 56 -0.85 -0.27 11.22
C ILE A 56 -1.76 0.40 12.26
N LEU A 57 -2.49 1.43 11.84
CA LEU A 57 -3.48 2.13 12.65
C LEU A 57 -4.59 2.62 11.73
N CYS A 58 -5.85 2.47 12.14
CA CYS A 58 -6.99 3.13 11.51
C CYS A 58 -7.89 3.68 12.62
N GLU A 59 -7.90 5.00 12.74
CA GLU A 59 -8.76 5.75 13.65
C GLU A 59 -9.84 6.46 12.82
N GLY A 60 -11.10 6.12 13.07
CA GLY A 60 -12.26 6.57 12.29
C GLY A 60 -13.36 7.15 13.17
N GLY A 61 -13.93 8.28 12.75
CA GLY A 61 -15.01 8.95 13.48
C GLY A 61 -16.03 9.55 12.53
N GLY A 62 -17.20 8.92 12.43
CA GLY A 62 -18.24 9.31 11.48
C GLY A 62 -17.75 9.22 10.04
N SER A 63 -17.49 10.36 9.40
CA SER A 63 -17.03 10.43 8.01
C SER A 63 -15.52 10.60 7.84
N ARG A 64 -14.74 10.72 8.93
CA ARG A 64 -13.30 11.03 8.88
C ARG A 64 -12.48 9.81 9.24
N PHE A 65 -11.28 9.70 8.65
CA PHE A 65 -10.30 8.71 9.03
C PHE A 65 -8.89 9.31 9.15
N GLU A 66 -8.09 8.74 10.04
CA GLU A 66 -6.64 8.85 10.12
C GLU A 66 -6.07 7.44 10.13
N ALA A 67 -5.11 7.18 9.25
CA ALA A 67 -4.49 5.86 9.11
C ALA A 67 -2.97 5.97 9.06
N ARG A 68 -2.30 5.00 9.68
CA ARG A 68 -0.87 4.73 9.47
C ARG A 68 -0.76 3.47 8.65
N PHE A 69 0.04 3.49 7.61
CA PHE A 69 0.08 2.39 6.66
C PHE A 69 1.49 2.05 6.21
N ARG A 70 1.66 0.82 5.72
CA ARG A 70 2.76 0.38 4.88
C ARG A 70 2.19 -0.19 3.58
N TYR A 71 2.61 0.36 2.45
CA TYR A 71 2.26 -0.17 1.13
C TYR A 71 3.51 -0.78 0.49
N SER A 72 3.44 -2.07 0.18
CA SER A 72 4.54 -2.87 -0.36
C SER A 72 4.19 -3.44 -1.71
N VAL A 73 5.18 -3.55 -2.59
CA VAL A 73 5.11 -4.26 -3.86
C VAL A 73 6.30 -5.20 -3.96
N GLU A 74 6.03 -6.48 -4.12
CA GLU A 74 7.05 -7.51 -4.34
C GLU A 74 7.12 -7.86 -5.84
N SER A 75 8.30 -7.67 -6.43
CA SER A 75 8.60 -8.09 -7.80
C SER A 75 10.00 -8.68 -7.88
N ASP A 76 10.15 -9.80 -8.56
CA ASP A 76 11.44 -10.45 -8.81
C ASP A 76 12.25 -10.72 -7.52
N GLY A 77 11.57 -11.06 -6.43
CA GLY A 77 12.18 -11.33 -5.12
C GLY A 77 12.70 -10.09 -4.39
N ARG A 78 12.31 -8.88 -4.86
CA ARG A 78 12.62 -7.60 -4.21
C ARG A 78 11.32 -6.96 -3.74
N GLU A 79 11.29 -6.57 -2.47
CA GLU A 79 10.18 -5.82 -1.90
C GLU A 79 10.51 -4.32 -1.92
N THR A 80 9.67 -3.56 -2.62
CA THR A 80 9.68 -2.11 -2.66
C THR A 80 8.52 -1.60 -1.81
N TRP A 81 8.76 -0.66 -0.89
CA TRP A 81 7.70 -0.25 0.04
C TRP A 81 7.78 1.21 0.45
N ILE A 82 6.63 1.77 0.83
CA ILE A 82 6.51 3.06 1.50
C ILE A 82 5.73 2.90 2.80
N GLU A 83 6.04 3.72 3.77
CA GLU A 83 5.26 3.86 4.98
C GLU A 83 4.89 5.31 5.19
N GLY A 84 3.69 5.53 5.73
CA GLY A 84 3.18 6.87 5.84
C GLY A 84 1.98 7.01 6.76
N LYS A 85 1.44 8.22 6.70
CA LYS A 85 0.17 8.57 7.31
C LYS A 85 -0.77 9.08 6.23
N ALA A 86 -2.02 8.67 6.31
CA ALA A 86 -3.10 9.18 5.48
C ALA A 86 -4.20 9.74 6.37
N ARG A 87 -4.78 10.86 5.98
CA ARG A 87 -5.98 11.41 6.61
C ARG A 87 -6.98 11.74 5.52
N GLY A 88 -8.26 11.56 5.81
CA GLY A 88 -9.26 11.77 4.79
C GLY A 88 -10.68 11.69 5.30
N ARG A 89 -11.60 11.63 4.34
CA ARG A 89 -13.03 11.47 4.59
C ARG A 89 -13.62 10.46 3.65
N TYR A 90 -14.44 9.56 4.17
CA TYR A 90 -15.06 8.47 3.43
C TYR A 90 -14.01 7.69 2.60
N ASP A 91 -14.08 7.79 1.28
CA ASP A 91 -13.26 7.14 0.28
C ASP A 91 -12.14 8.05 -0.28
N ARG A 92 -11.97 9.24 0.27
CA ARG A 92 -11.00 10.23 -0.22
C ARG A 92 -9.90 10.48 0.79
N VAL A 93 -8.66 10.30 0.34
CA VAL A 93 -7.47 10.79 1.04
C VAL A 93 -7.34 12.30 0.81
N GLU A 94 -7.35 13.09 1.89
CA GLU A 94 -7.15 14.54 1.85
C GLU A 94 -5.69 14.92 2.13
N VAL A 95 -5.01 14.15 2.98
CA VAL A 95 -3.59 14.32 3.31
C VAL A 95 -2.92 12.97 3.20
N PHE A 96 -1.82 12.90 2.45
CA PHE A 96 -0.98 11.73 2.31
C PHE A 96 0.47 12.13 2.58
N THR A 97 1.13 11.45 3.50
CA THR A 97 2.50 11.78 3.89
C THR A 97 3.33 10.52 3.97
N VAL A 98 4.31 10.41 3.08
CA VAL A 98 5.33 9.36 3.13
C VAL A 98 6.36 9.75 4.18
N SER A 99 6.59 8.84 5.13
CA SER A 99 7.53 9.04 6.25
C SER A 99 8.78 8.18 6.10
N ARG A 100 8.65 6.99 5.51
CA ARG A 100 9.76 6.08 5.21
C ARG A 100 9.52 5.42 3.85
N ALA A 101 10.60 5.04 3.19
CA ALA A 101 10.55 4.26 1.97
C ALA A 101 11.67 3.22 1.99
N SER A 102 11.53 2.17 1.18
CA SER A 102 12.55 1.16 1.01
C SER A 102 13.83 1.76 0.38
N PRO A 103 15.03 1.20 0.64
CA PRO A 103 16.29 1.77 0.17
C PRO A 103 16.38 1.93 -1.36
N ASP A 104 15.74 1.04 -2.11
CA ASP A 104 15.67 1.08 -3.56
C ASP A 104 14.87 2.29 -4.08
N LEU A 105 13.77 2.68 -3.43
CA LEU A 105 13.02 3.90 -3.76
C LEU A 105 13.80 5.16 -3.42
N GLN A 106 14.44 5.18 -2.25
CA GLN A 106 15.27 6.33 -1.86
C GLN A 106 16.41 6.54 -2.86
N THR A 107 17.03 5.45 -3.31
CA THR A 107 18.08 5.51 -4.34
C THR A 107 17.54 6.00 -5.69
N GLN A 108 16.32 5.60 -6.09
CA GLN A 108 15.68 6.09 -7.31
C GLN A 108 15.32 7.58 -7.24
N ASP A 109 14.84 8.06 -6.10
CA ASP A 109 14.49 9.47 -5.91
C ASP A 109 15.73 10.37 -6.00
N HIS A 110 16.84 9.96 -5.38
CA HIS A 110 18.13 10.64 -5.54
C HIS A 110 18.61 10.65 -7.00
N ALA A 111 18.53 9.52 -7.70
CA ALA A 111 18.91 9.45 -9.12
C ALA A 111 18.04 10.34 -10.03
N ARG A 112 16.79 10.62 -9.63
CA ARG A 112 15.88 11.52 -10.35
C ARG A 112 16.16 12.99 -10.04
N ALA A 113 16.58 13.32 -8.82
CA ALA A 113 16.93 14.69 -8.43
C ALA A 113 18.23 15.18 -9.09
N ASP A 114 19.12 14.25 -9.46
CA ASP A 114 20.41 14.55 -10.09
C ASP A 114 20.34 14.65 -11.64
N ASN A 115 19.14 14.56 -12.25
CA ASN A 115 18.91 14.67 -13.70
C ASN A 115 18.16 15.96 -14.06
#